data_AF-A0A958RKK7-F1
#
_entry.id   AF-A0A958RKK7-F1
#
_cell.length_a   1.000
_cell.length_b   1.000
_cell.length_c   1.000
_cell.angle_alpha   90.00
_cell.angle_beta   90.00
_cell.angle_gamma   90.00
#
_symmetry.space_group_name_H-M   'P 1'
#
loop_
_entity.id
_entity.type
_entity.pdbx_description
1 polymer ?
#
loop_
_entity_poly.entity_id
_entity_poly.type
_entity_poly.pdbx_seq_one_letter_code
_entity_poly.pdbx_strand_id
1 'polypeptide(L)'
;MFTRFLVLAAALCLLSPLASAEKFRESCKDDIKKFCTDKGIKPGGGRILSCLKAQEANLSSGCSAAMAEGKQKMKDWHAACKSDIQTHCKGIPPGKGRLLSCLKTKEDSLTSECKTAMSSR
;
A
#
# COMPACT_ATOMS: atom_id res chain seq x y z
N MET A 1 43.98 -22.73 -20.15
CA MET A 1 42.89 -23.30 -19.31
C MET A 1 43.00 -22.61 -17.96
N PHE A 2 42.21 -21.60 -17.58
CA PHE A 2 40.77 -21.64 -17.33
C PHE A 2 40.14 -20.28 -17.67
N THR A 3 39.93 -20.05 -18.96
CA THR A 3 38.76 -19.30 -19.41
C THR A 3 37.52 -20.10 -19.03
N ARG A 4 36.47 -19.39 -18.55
CA ARG A 4 35.06 -19.80 -18.39
C ARG A 4 34.67 -20.22 -16.97
N PHE A 5 33.49 -19.71 -16.58
CA PHE A 5 32.76 -19.91 -15.33
C PHE A 5 33.22 -19.06 -14.15
N LEU A 6 32.77 -17.79 -14.10
CA LEU A 6 32.27 -17.15 -12.88
C LEU A 6 31.54 -15.82 -13.19
N VAL A 7 30.88 -15.71 -14.34
CA VAL A 7 29.73 -14.78 -14.48
C VAL A 7 28.50 -15.59 -14.07
N LEU A 8 28.43 -15.95 -12.78
CA LEU A 8 27.19 -16.44 -12.20
C LEU A 8 26.23 -15.26 -12.16
N ALA A 9 25.12 -15.42 -12.87
CA ALA A 9 24.14 -14.40 -13.14
C ALA A 9 23.75 -13.60 -11.88
N ALA A 10 23.84 -12.27 -12.01
CA ALA A 10 23.16 -11.30 -11.18
C ALA A 10 21.64 -11.46 -11.33
N ALA A 11 21.06 -12.53 -10.79
CA ALA A 11 19.66 -12.92 -11.03
C ALA A 11 18.91 -13.38 -9.78
N LEU A 12 19.21 -12.83 -8.60
CA LEU A 12 18.39 -13.02 -7.38
C LEU A 12 18.14 -11.72 -6.59
N CYS A 13 18.08 -10.57 -7.27
CA CYS A 13 17.49 -9.33 -6.73
C CYS A 13 15.96 -9.25 -6.93
N LEU A 14 15.25 -10.39 -7.02
CA LEU A 14 13.82 -10.44 -7.42
C LEU A 14 12.81 -10.45 -6.26
N LEU A 15 13.23 -10.38 -5.00
CA LEU A 15 12.29 -10.28 -3.87
C LEU A 15 12.13 -8.83 -3.44
N SER A 16 11.57 -8.00 -4.33
CA SER A 16 11.30 -6.59 -4.07
C SER A 16 9.94 -6.43 -3.36
N PRO A 17 9.87 -6.04 -2.07
CA PRO A 17 8.61 -5.74 -1.39
C PRO A 17 7.87 -4.49 -1.94
N LEU A 18 8.45 -3.77 -2.90
CA LEU A 18 7.87 -2.58 -3.54
C LEU A 18 6.74 -2.89 -4.54
N ALA A 19 6.49 -4.16 -4.84
CA ALA A 19 5.63 -4.57 -5.95
C ALA A 19 4.18 -4.06 -5.84
N SER A 20 3.59 -3.98 -4.64
CA SER A 20 2.17 -3.63 -4.48
C SER A 20 1.88 -2.15 -4.79
N ALA A 21 2.71 -1.24 -4.31
CA ALA A 21 2.53 0.19 -4.54
C ALA A 21 2.82 0.58 -5.99
N GLU A 22 3.86 -0.01 -6.58
CA GLU A 22 4.21 0.20 -7.99
C GLU A 22 3.13 -0.36 -8.91
N LYS A 23 2.62 -1.57 -8.63
CA LYS A 23 1.49 -2.15 -9.38
C LYS A 23 0.25 -1.26 -9.33
N PHE A 24 -0.07 -0.68 -8.18
CA PHE A 24 -1.18 0.28 -8.08
C PHE A 24 -0.93 1.52 -8.92
N ARG A 25 0.28 2.11 -8.83
CA ARG A 25 0.65 3.31 -9.60
C ARG A 25 0.55 3.06 -11.09
N GLU A 26 1.05 1.93 -11.57
CA GLU A 26 1.01 1.56 -12.98
C GLU A 26 -0.43 1.34 -13.45
N SER A 27 -1.20 0.55 -12.71
CA SER A 27 -2.61 0.24 -13.05
C SER A 27 -3.50 1.48 -13.06
N CYS A 28 -3.16 2.51 -12.28
CA CYS A 28 -3.94 3.74 -12.14
C CYS A 28 -3.29 4.97 -12.79
N LYS A 29 -2.16 4.83 -13.49
CA LYS A 29 -1.33 5.97 -13.93
C LYS A 29 -2.12 6.99 -14.76
N ASP A 30 -2.83 6.51 -15.77
CA ASP A 30 -3.59 7.38 -16.68
C ASP A 30 -4.84 7.95 -16.00
N ASP A 31 -5.51 7.17 -15.15
CA ASP A 31 -6.66 7.62 -14.37
C ASP A 31 -6.26 8.70 -13.35
N ILE A 32 -5.13 8.52 -12.66
CA ILE A 32 -4.56 9.52 -11.75
C ILE A 32 -4.28 10.82 -12.50
N LYS A 33 -3.69 10.72 -13.69
CA LYS A 33 -3.39 11.90 -14.50
C LYS A 33 -4.66 12.64 -14.89
N LYS A 34 -5.53 11.94 -15.63
CA LYS A 34 -6.77 12.47 -16.22
C LYS A 34 -7.74 13.03 -15.18
N PHE A 35 -7.94 12.29 -14.10
CA PHE A 35 -8.98 12.62 -13.13
C PHE A 35 -8.49 13.44 -11.94
N CYS A 36 -7.20 13.39 -11.62
CA CYS A 36 -6.67 14.00 -10.39
C CYS A 36 -5.60 15.07 -10.66
N THR A 37 -4.43 14.70 -11.19
CA THR A 37 -3.31 15.65 -11.25
C THR A 37 -3.52 16.74 -12.30
N ASP A 38 -4.15 16.43 -13.43
CA ASP A 38 -4.50 17.44 -14.45
C ASP A 38 -5.56 18.42 -13.92
N LYS A 39 -6.30 18.03 -12.86
CA LYS A 39 -7.24 18.88 -12.13
C LYS A 39 -6.60 19.57 -10.91
N GLY A 40 -5.27 19.54 -10.79
CA GLY A 40 -4.50 20.22 -9.73
C GLY A 40 -4.44 19.47 -8.38
N ILE A 41 -4.93 18.23 -8.30
CA ILE A 41 -4.83 17.43 -7.07
C ILE A 41 -3.38 16.97 -6.88
N LYS A 42 -2.72 17.52 -5.86
CA LYS A 42 -1.34 17.13 -5.53
C LYS A 42 -1.28 15.72 -4.91
N PRO A 43 -0.20 14.94 -5.14
CA PRO A 43 0.05 13.67 -4.45
C PRO A 43 0.35 13.81 -2.94
N GLY A 44 0.07 12.75 -2.18
CA GLY A 44 0.33 12.66 -0.74
C GLY A 44 -0.92 12.78 0.14
N GLY A 45 -0.81 12.35 1.39
CA GLY A 45 -1.87 12.45 2.41
C GLY A 45 -3.18 11.72 2.06
N GLY A 46 -3.17 10.79 1.09
CA GLY A 46 -4.35 10.10 0.60
C GLY A 46 -5.19 10.87 -0.43
N ARG A 47 -4.76 12.07 -0.87
CA ARG A 47 -5.56 12.91 -1.78
C ARG A 47 -5.89 12.23 -3.12
N ILE A 48 -4.93 11.51 -3.71
CA ILE A 48 -5.14 10.78 -4.96
C ILE A 48 -6.13 9.64 -4.78
N LEU A 49 -6.03 8.86 -3.70
CA LEU A 49 -7.00 7.81 -3.39
C LEU A 49 -8.42 8.37 -3.20
N SER A 50 -8.56 9.51 -2.50
CA SER A 50 -9.83 10.20 -2.36
C SER A 50 -10.40 10.67 -3.70
N CYS A 51 -9.56 11.21 -4.57
CA CYS A 51 -9.95 11.64 -5.91
C CYS A 51 -10.40 10.45 -6.79
N LEU A 52 -9.60 9.38 -6.87
CA LEU A 52 -9.95 8.17 -7.64
C LEU A 52 -11.24 7.53 -7.12
N LYS A 53 -11.45 7.52 -5.80
CA LYS A 53 -12.70 7.03 -5.22
C LYS A 53 -13.92 7.84 -5.66
N ALA A 54 -13.79 9.17 -5.76
CA ALA A 54 -14.87 10.02 -6.29
C ALA A 54 -15.12 9.80 -7.79
N GLN A 55 -14.22 9.10 -8.47
CA GLN A 55 -14.29 8.78 -9.89
C GLN A 55 -14.45 7.28 -10.13
N GLU A 56 -14.89 6.50 -9.13
CA GLU A 56 -14.88 5.03 -9.18
C GLU A 56 -15.61 4.46 -10.40
N ALA A 57 -16.70 5.10 -10.83
CA ALA A 57 -17.47 4.69 -12.02
C ALA A 57 -16.77 5.02 -13.35
N ASN A 58 -15.73 5.86 -13.33
CA ASN A 58 -15.01 6.33 -14.50
C ASN A 58 -13.59 5.76 -14.61
N LEU A 59 -13.15 4.98 -13.62
CA LEU A 59 -11.83 4.37 -13.62
C LEU A 59 -11.73 3.29 -14.69
N SER A 60 -10.52 3.12 -15.23
CA SER A 60 -10.20 1.94 -16.04
C SER A 60 -10.45 0.64 -15.26
N SER A 61 -10.63 -0.48 -15.97
CA SER A 61 -10.76 -1.80 -15.35
C SER A 61 -9.53 -2.15 -14.50
N GLY A 62 -8.34 -1.83 -14.99
CA GLY A 62 -7.07 -2.02 -14.29
C GLY A 62 -7.01 -1.24 -12.97
N CYS A 63 -7.31 0.06 -13.01
CA CYS A 63 -7.30 0.86 -11.79
C CYS A 63 -8.42 0.47 -10.82
N SER A 64 -9.60 0.13 -11.32
CA SER A 64 -10.71 -0.36 -10.50
C SER A 64 -10.34 -1.65 -9.75
N ALA A 65 -9.70 -2.60 -10.44
CA ALA A 65 -9.20 -3.83 -9.82
C ALA A 65 -8.13 -3.53 -8.76
N ALA A 66 -7.19 -2.62 -9.05
CA ALA A 66 -6.16 -2.21 -8.11
C ALA A 66 -6.75 -1.51 -6.87
N MET A 67 -7.78 -0.67 -7.04
CA MET A 67 -8.52 -0.02 -5.95
C MET A 67 -9.25 -1.06 -5.07
N ALA A 68 -9.85 -2.08 -5.69
CA ALA A 68 -10.50 -3.17 -4.96
C ALA A 68 -9.50 -4.03 -4.17
N GLU A 69 -8.37 -4.40 -4.79
CA GLU A 69 -7.27 -5.12 -4.14
C GLU A 69 -6.74 -4.33 -2.92
N GLY A 70 -6.48 -3.03 -3.11
CA GLY A 70 -6.05 -2.14 -2.03
C GLY A 70 -7.08 -2.04 -0.90
N LYS A 71 -8.38 -1.94 -1.23
CA LYS A 71 -9.47 -1.93 -0.24
C LYS A 71 -9.50 -3.24 0.57
N GLN A 72 -9.26 -4.38 -0.07
CA GLN A 72 -9.23 -5.66 0.62
C GLN A 72 -8.03 -5.76 1.57
N LYS A 73 -6.82 -5.45 1.10
CA LYS A 73 -5.61 -5.40 1.96
C LYS A 73 -5.79 -4.49 3.17
N MET A 74 -6.44 -3.33 2.99
CA MET A 74 -6.77 -2.41 4.08
C MET A 74 -7.69 -3.03 5.13
N LYS A 75 -8.70 -3.82 4.71
CA LYS A 75 -9.60 -4.53 5.62
C LYS A 75 -8.85 -5.63 6.37
N ASP A 76 -8.06 -6.42 5.67
CA ASP A 76 -7.31 -7.53 6.26
C ASP A 76 -6.31 -7.01 7.30
N TRP A 77 -5.59 -5.95 6.96
CA TRP A 77 -4.72 -5.23 7.89
C TRP A 77 -5.48 -4.73 9.13
N HIS A 78 -6.66 -4.14 8.93
CA HIS A 78 -7.44 -3.60 10.05
C HIS A 78 -7.99 -4.71 10.95
N ALA A 79 -8.36 -5.85 10.38
CA ALA A 79 -8.82 -7.02 11.12
C ALA A 79 -7.68 -7.62 11.96
N ALA A 80 -6.51 -7.83 11.34
CA ALA A 80 -5.32 -8.37 12.02
C ALA A 80 -4.86 -7.46 13.17
N CYS A 81 -4.88 -6.13 12.96
CA CYS A 81 -4.45 -5.16 13.97
C CYS A 81 -5.57 -4.66 14.89
N LYS A 82 -6.77 -5.24 14.85
CA LYS A 82 -7.94 -4.69 15.56
C LYS A 82 -7.71 -4.57 17.07
N SER A 83 -7.19 -5.63 17.69
CA SER A 83 -6.92 -5.67 19.13
C SER A 83 -5.85 -4.66 19.53
N ASP A 84 -4.77 -4.59 18.75
CA ASP A 84 -3.67 -3.65 18.98
C ASP A 84 -4.12 -2.20 18.83
N ILE A 85 -4.97 -1.90 17.85
CA ILE A 85 -5.55 -0.57 17.66
C ILE A 85 -6.37 -0.15 18.89
N GLN A 86 -7.19 -1.07 19.41
CA GLN A 86 -8.02 -0.80 20.59
C GLN A 86 -7.18 -0.58 21.85
N THR A 87 -6.08 -1.30 21.98
CA THR A 87 -5.22 -1.27 23.16
C THR A 87 -4.23 -0.11 23.14
N HIS A 88 -3.57 0.11 22.00
CA HIS A 88 -2.43 1.03 21.89
C HIS A 88 -2.76 2.34 21.19
N CYS A 89 -3.84 2.41 20.41
CA CYS A 89 -4.18 3.55 19.56
C CYS A 89 -5.60 4.09 19.80
N LYS A 90 -6.14 3.90 21.01
CA LYS A 90 -7.47 4.37 21.41
C LYS A 90 -7.61 5.88 21.17
N GLY A 91 -8.70 6.29 20.54
CA GLY A 91 -8.99 7.71 20.24
C GLY A 91 -8.33 8.26 18.98
N ILE A 92 -7.43 7.50 18.32
CA ILE A 92 -6.87 7.89 17.03
C ILE A 92 -7.92 7.61 15.94
N PRO A 93 -8.39 8.63 15.19
CA PRO A 93 -9.41 8.39 14.19
C PRO A 93 -8.80 7.79 12.91
N PRO A 94 -9.56 6.97 12.16
CA PRO A 94 -9.07 6.32 10.95
C PRO A 94 -8.75 7.33 9.84
N GLY A 95 -8.09 6.83 8.79
CA GLY A 95 -7.72 7.62 7.60
C GLY A 95 -6.38 8.34 7.72
N LYS A 96 -5.88 8.82 6.57
CA LYS A 96 -4.59 9.54 6.42
C LYS A 96 -3.38 8.84 7.06
N GLY A 97 -3.45 7.51 7.22
CA GLY A 97 -2.36 6.73 7.83
C GLY A 97 -2.19 6.88 9.34
N ARG A 98 -3.08 7.58 10.07
CA ARG A 98 -2.88 7.88 11.50
C ARG A 98 -2.75 6.65 12.39
N LEU A 99 -3.62 5.65 12.19
CA LEU A 99 -3.54 4.38 12.92
C LEU A 99 -2.26 3.62 12.62
N LEU A 100 -1.81 3.66 11.36
CA LEU A 100 -0.54 3.06 10.96
C LEU A 100 0.64 3.75 11.65
N SER A 101 0.66 5.08 11.66
CA SER A 101 1.68 5.86 12.38
C SER A 101 1.68 5.55 13.87
N CYS A 102 0.51 5.42 14.50
CA CYS A 102 0.42 5.06 15.90
C CYS A 102 1.01 3.67 16.17
N LEU A 103 0.56 2.64 15.44
CA LEU A 103 1.03 1.27 15.62
C LEU A 103 2.54 1.13 15.41
N LYS A 104 3.13 1.88 14.47
CA LYS A 104 4.60 1.92 14.28
C LYS A 104 5.36 2.38 15.52
N THR A 105 4.81 3.29 16.32
CA THR A 105 5.45 3.74 17.57
C THR A 105 5.30 2.74 18.72
N LYS A 106 4.54 1.67 18.50
CA LYS A 106 4.20 0.63 19.47
C LYS A 106 4.58 -0.76 18.97
N GLU A 107 5.42 -0.84 17.93
CA GLU A 107 5.73 -2.05 17.17
C GLU A 107 6.08 -3.23 18.07
N ASP A 108 6.95 -3.04 19.06
CA ASP A 108 7.38 -4.11 19.98
C ASP A 108 6.23 -4.71 20.79
N SER A 109 5.23 -3.88 21.12
CA SER A 109 4.05 -4.26 21.91
C SER A 109 2.93 -4.91 21.08
N LEU A 110 3.06 -4.94 19.75
CA LEU A 110 2.01 -5.48 18.89
C LEU A 110 1.99 -7.01 18.90
N THR A 111 0.79 -7.56 18.69
CA THR A 111 0.58 -8.99 18.38
C THR A 111 1.38 -9.45 17.16
N SER A 112 1.70 -10.74 17.10
CA SER A 112 2.34 -11.37 15.94
C SER A 112 1.55 -11.15 14.66
N GLU A 113 0.22 -11.28 14.74
CA GLU A 113 -0.68 -11.15 13.61
C GLU A 113 -0.63 -9.72 13.04
N CYS A 114 -0.65 -8.71 13.91
CA CYS A 114 -0.54 -7.33 13.47
C CYS A 114 0.85 -7.01 12.90
N LYS A 115 1.94 -7.50 13.51
CA LYS A 115 3.31 -7.33 12.98
C LYS A 115 3.45 -7.90 11.57
N THR A 116 2.92 -9.09 11.33
CA THR A 116 2.88 -9.70 10.00
C THR A 116 2.09 -8.83 9.02
N ALA A 117 0.87 -8.41 9.38
CA ALA A 117 0.04 -7.58 8.53
C ALA A 117 0.66 -6.20 8.21
N MET A 118 1.43 -5.63 9.15
CA MET A 118 2.18 -4.38 8.97
C MET A 118 3.33 -4.52 7.96
N SER A 119 3.89 -5.72 7.85
CA SER A 119 5.03 -6.05 6.98
C SER A 119 4.62 -6.42 5.54
N SER A 120 3.34 -6.78 5.34
CA SER A 120 2.78 -7.21 4.04
C SER A 120 1.97 -6.12 3.32
N ARG A 121 2.14 -4.86 3.72
CA ARG A 121 1.28 -3.73 3.31
C ARG A 121 1.76 -3.00 2.06
#